data_AF-A0A7C7AFW3-F1
#
_entry.id   AF-A0A7C7AFW3-F1
#
_cell.length_a   1.000
_cell.length_b   1.000
_cell.length_c   1.000
_cell.angle_alpha   90.00
_cell.angle_beta   90.00
_cell.angle_gamma   90.00
#
_symmetry.space_group_name_H-M   'P 1'
#
loop_
_entity.id
_entity.type
_entity.pdbx_description
1 polymer ?
#
loop_
_entity_poly.entity_id
_entity_poly.type
_entity_poly.pdbx_seq_one_letter_code
_entity_poly.pdbx_strand_id
1 'polypeptide(L)'
;GDSAKTYLVGEVDEEKKHLVEATRQSFYEGIKFARTTYRLSDISHAIQAYAESKGLSVVRDFVGHGIGKNMHEEPQVPNFGKPGKGPRLQEGMVLAIEPMINAGTYNVRILENNWTVVTVDGKPSAHYEHTVAITDGEPELLTIL
;
A
#
# COMPACT_ATOMS: atom_id res chain seq x y z
N GLY A 1 6.93 4.26 -13.90
CA GLY A 1 7.11 4.40 -12.46
C GLY A 1 5.90 5.11 -11.93
N ASP A 2 5.38 4.64 -10.81
CA ASP A 2 4.19 5.15 -10.14
C ASP A 2 4.50 5.43 -8.67
N SER A 3 3.85 6.46 -8.14
CA SER A 3 4.04 6.92 -6.76
C SER A 3 2.96 7.91 -6.33
N ALA A 4 2.54 7.77 -5.08
CA ALA A 4 1.64 8.68 -4.39
C ALA A 4 2.12 8.93 -2.96
N LYS A 5 1.91 10.15 -2.47
CA LYS A 5 2.21 10.54 -1.08
C LYS A 5 1.10 11.44 -0.57
N THR A 6 0.67 11.21 0.68
CA THR A 6 -0.26 12.10 1.37
C THR A 6 0.51 13.18 2.12
N TYR A 7 0.13 14.44 1.93
CA TYR A 7 0.77 15.60 2.58
C TYR A 7 -0.19 16.29 3.54
N LEU A 8 0.36 16.78 4.65
CA LEU A 8 -0.36 17.63 5.60
C LEU A 8 -0.27 19.09 5.14
N VAL A 9 -1.41 19.77 5.05
CA VAL A 9 -1.48 21.16 4.59
C VAL A 9 -1.96 22.05 5.73
N GLY A 10 -1.09 22.96 6.19
CA GLY A 10 -1.36 23.85 7.32
C GLY A 10 -1.30 23.13 8.68
N GLU A 11 -2.08 23.62 9.64
CA GLU A 11 -2.24 22.98 10.94
C GLU A 11 -3.29 21.85 10.85
N VAL A 12 -2.90 20.65 11.26
CA VAL A 12 -3.74 19.45 11.25
C VAL A 12 -3.79 18.84 12.65
N ASP A 13 -4.89 18.16 12.97
CA ASP A 13 -5.03 17.42 14.23
C ASP A 13 -4.13 16.18 14.31
N GLU A 14 -3.95 15.66 15.52
CA GLU A 14 -3.10 14.49 15.78
C GLU A 14 -3.63 13.21 15.15
N GLU A 15 -4.95 13.08 14.94
CA GLU A 15 -5.54 11.92 14.27
C GLU A 15 -5.11 11.83 12.80
N LYS A 16 -5.10 12.97 12.09
CA LYS A 16 -4.62 13.05 10.70
C LYS A 16 -3.11 12.82 10.62
N LYS A 17 -2.33 13.35 11.56
CA LYS A 17 -0.88 13.08 11.64
C LYS A 17 -0.60 11.60 11.84
N HIS A 18 -1.31 10.97 12.78
CA HIS A 18 -1.23 9.54 13.06
C HIS A 18 -1.59 8.71 11.84
N LEU A 19 -2.68 9.05 11.14
CA LEU A 19 -3.09 8.36 9.92
C LEU A 19 -2.00 8.42 8.86
N VAL A 20 -1.50 9.61 8.51
CA VAL A 20 -0.49 9.78 7.45
C VAL A 20 0.81 9.06 7.80
N GLU A 21 1.28 9.17 9.05
CA GLU A 21 2.51 8.50 9.49
C GLU A 21 2.35 6.98 9.53
N ALA A 22 1.20 6.47 9.98
CA ALA A 22 0.93 5.04 10.00
C ALA A 22 0.81 4.46 8.58
N THR A 23 0.22 5.17 7.62
CA THR A 23 0.19 4.78 6.21
C THR A 23 1.59 4.72 5.62
N ARG A 24 2.41 5.74 5.87
CA ARG A 24 3.80 5.76 5.41
C ARG A 24 4.58 4.59 6.01
N GLN A 25 4.47 4.37 7.32
CA GLN A 25 5.22 3.33 7.99
C GLN A 25 4.71 1.92 7.62
N SER A 26 3.42 1.72 7.32
CA SER A 26 2.91 0.41 6.87
C SER A 26 3.56 -0.05 5.56
N PHE A 27 3.79 0.87 4.61
CA PHE A 27 4.59 0.62 3.41
C PHE A 27 5.99 0.10 3.76
N TYR A 28 6.68 0.76 4.69
CA TYR A 28 8.03 0.36 5.11
C TYR A 28 8.07 -0.93 5.92
N GLU A 29 6.99 -1.30 6.61
CA GLU A 29 6.86 -2.63 7.19
C GLU A 29 6.66 -3.70 6.11
N GLY A 30 5.86 -3.40 5.08
CA GLY A 30 5.63 -4.26 3.93
C GLY A 30 6.91 -4.56 3.14
N ILE A 31 7.66 -3.52 2.79
CA ILE A 31 8.83 -3.64 1.89
C ILE A 31 9.95 -4.51 2.47
N LYS A 32 10.02 -4.70 3.80
CA LYS A 32 10.96 -5.66 4.42
C LYS A 32 10.81 -7.07 3.87
N PHE A 33 9.61 -7.42 3.40
CA PHE A 33 9.28 -8.72 2.80
C PHE A 33 9.36 -8.72 1.28
N ALA A 34 9.73 -7.61 0.64
CA ALA A 34 9.94 -7.52 -0.80
C ALA A 34 11.29 -8.14 -1.21
N ARG A 35 11.47 -9.45 -0.91
CA ARG A 35 12.69 -10.22 -1.19
C ARG A 35 12.35 -11.59 -1.75
N THR A 36 13.28 -12.18 -2.50
CA THR A 36 13.11 -13.46 -3.21
C THR A 36 12.79 -14.66 -2.30
N THR A 37 13.06 -14.57 -1.00
CA THR A 37 12.71 -15.59 -0.01
C THR A 37 11.22 -15.64 0.34
N TYR A 38 10.48 -14.56 0.07
CA TYR A 38 9.08 -14.39 0.48
C TYR A 38 8.11 -14.56 -0.69
N ARG A 39 6.82 -14.56 -0.35
CA ARG A 39 5.72 -14.50 -1.29
C ARG A 39 5.05 -13.14 -1.22
N LEU A 40 4.34 -12.79 -2.28
CA LEU A 40 3.67 -11.48 -2.40
C LEU A 40 2.80 -11.14 -1.19
N SER A 41 2.03 -12.10 -0.68
CA SER A 41 1.15 -11.85 0.48
C SER A 41 1.89 -11.64 1.81
N ASP A 42 3.20 -11.90 1.89
CA ASP A 42 3.99 -11.55 3.07
C ASP A 42 4.14 -10.03 3.19
N ILE A 43 4.27 -9.32 2.06
CA ILE A 43 4.18 -7.85 1.99
C ILE A 43 2.78 -7.40 2.46
N SER A 44 1.74 -7.98 1.87
CA SER A 44 0.33 -7.68 2.19
C SER A 44 0.02 -7.85 3.68
N HIS A 45 0.48 -8.94 4.26
CA HIS A 45 0.25 -9.25 5.67
C HIS A 45 0.96 -8.26 6.59
N ALA A 46 2.21 -7.90 6.29
CA ALA A 46 2.97 -6.96 7.09
C ALA A 46 2.36 -5.55 7.09
N ILE A 47 1.89 -5.08 5.93
CA ILE A 47 1.16 -3.82 5.79
C ILE A 47 -0.10 -3.82 6.68
N GLN A 48 -0.94 -4.85 6.53
CA GLN A 48 -2.19 -4.96 7.29
C GLN A 48 -1.93 -5.06 8.79
N ALA A 49 -1.02 -5.95 9.20
CA ALA A 49 -0.72 -6.16 10.62
C ALA A 49 -0.24 -4.87 11.28
N TYR A 50 0.61 -4.10 10.60
CA TYR A 50 1.06 -2.81 11.11
C TYR A 50 -0.10 -1.81 11.20
N ALA A 51 -0.85 -1.59 10.12
CA ALA A 51 -1.94 -0.62 10.10
C ALA A 51 -3.03 -0.94 11.15
N GLU A 52 -3.44 -2.20 11.25
CA GLU A 52 -4.44 -2.65 12.23
C GLU A 52 -3.92 -2.53 13.67
N SER A 53 -2.62 -2.75 13.92
CA SER A 53 -2.01 -2.49 15.24
C SER A 53 -2.06 -1.02 15.67
N LYS A 54 -2.26 -0.10 14.72
CA LYS A 54 -2.42 1.34 14.96
C LYS A 54 -3.89 1.78 15.07
N GLY A 55 -4.83 0.83 15.11
CA GLY A 55 -6.26 1.10 15.18
C GLY A 55 -6.86 1.62 13.88
N LEU A 56 -6.18 1.40 12.75
CA LEU A 56 -6.61 1.81 11.41
C LEU A 56 -7.07 0.60 10.61
N SER A 57 -7.69 0.82 9.45
CA SER A 57 -8.10 -0.27 8.56
C SER A 57 -7.54 -0.11 7.15
N VAL A 58 -7.41 -1.21 6.43
CA VAL A 58 -6.80 -1.24 5.08
C VAL A 58 -7.89 -1.43 4.04
N VAL A 59 -7.94 -0.56 3.02
CA VAL A 59 -8.87 -0.68 1.90
C VAL A 59 -8.68 -2.02 1.19
N ARG A 60 -9.79 -2.66 0.79
CA ARG A 60 -9.77 -4.01 0.19
C ARG A 60 -10.14 -4.07 -1.28
N ASP A 61 -10.80 -3.02 -1.77
CA ASP A 61 -11.30 -2.91 -3.15
C ASP A 61 -10.22 -2.47 -4.14
N PHE A 62 -9.13 -1.87 -3.64
CA PHE A 62 -8.00 -1.37 -4.41
C PHE A 62 -6.69 -1.94 -3.87
N VAL A 63 -5.79 -2.27 -4.78
CA VAL A 63 -4.57 -3.03 -4.52
C VAL A 63 -3.47 -2.53 -5.43
N GLY A 64 -2.23 -2.75 -5.04
CA GLY A 64 -1.09 -2.52 -5.93
C GLY A 64 -1.04 -3.47 -7.10
N HIS A 65 -0.02 -3.32 -7.92
CA HIS A 65 0.08 -4.02 -9.19
C HIS A 65 1.53 -4.26 -9.59
N GLY A 66 1.74 -5.20 -10.52
CA GLY A 66 2.97 -5.23 -11.29
C GLY A 66 3.07 -3.96 -12.14
N ILE A 67 4.28 -3.46 -12.34
CA ILE A 67 4.50 -2.26 -13.16
C ILE A 67 5.77 -2.43 -13.99
N GLY A 68 5.70 -2.06 -15.27
CA GLY A 68 6.81 -2.24 -16.19
C GLY A 68 6.60 -1.48 -17.48
N LYS A 69 6.27 -2.21 -18.55
CA LYS A 69 5.98 -1.58 -19.86
C LYS A 69 4.60 -0.94 -19.88
N ASN A 70 3.65 -1.53 -19.17
CA ASN A 70 2.32 -1.00 -18.94
C ASN A 70 2.22 -0.45 -17.51
N MET A 71 1.27 0.46 -17.30
CA MET A 71 1.05 1.08 -15.99
C MET A 71 0.63 0.03 -14.96
N HIS A 72 -0.39 -0.77 -15.28
CA HIS A 72 -0.84 -1.88 -14.45
C HIS A 72 -0.61 -3.21 -15.17
N GLU A 73 0.13 -4.10 -14.53
CA GLU A 73 0.43 -5.46 -14.95
C GLU A 73 0.14 -6.43 -13.79
N GLU A 74 0.09 -7.73 -14.07
CA GLU A 74 0.12 -8.73 -13.01
C GLU A 74 1.51 -8.76 -12.33
N PRO A 75 1.60 -9.16 -11.04
CA PRO A 75 0.50 -9.60 -10.19
C PRO A 75 -0.23 -8.43 -9.51
N GLN A 76 -1.51 -8.61 -9.18
CA GLN A 76 -2.12 -7.78 -8.15
C GLN A 76 -1.39 -7.92 -6.80
N VAL A 77 -1.20 -6.81 -6.09
CA VAL A 77 -0.50 -6.71 -4.81
C VAL A 77 -1.46 -6.19 -3.72
N PRO A 78 -2.28 -7.06 -3.11
CA PRO A 78 -3.14 -6.66 -2.01
C PRO A 78 -2.33 -6.04 -0.86
N ASN A 79 -2.93 -5.10 -0.14
CA ASN A 79 -2.35 -4.52 1.08
C ASN A 79 -2.81 -5.29 2.35
N PHE A 80 -3.48 -6.43 2.17
CA PHE A 80 -4.12 -7.23 3.21
C PHE A 80 -4.05 -8.72 2.87
N GLY A 81 -4.18 -9.56 3.90
CA GLY A 81 -4.29 -11.01 3.74
C GLY A 81 -3.45 -11.79 4.74
N LYS A 82 -3.54 -13.11 4.60
CA LYS A 82 -2.69 -14.06 5.34
C LYS A 82 -1.34 -14.21 4.64
N PRO A 83 -0.24 -14.36 5.40
CA PRO A 83 1.10 -14.52 4.82
C PRO A 83 1.25 -15.88 4.12
N GLY A 84 2.32 -16.03 3.33
CA GLY A 84 2.72 -17.29 2.70
C GLY A 84 1.84 -17.76 1.52
N LYS A 85 1.04 -16.87 0.94
CA LYS A 85 0.17 -17.09 -0.24
C LYS A 85 0.62 -16.28 -1.46
N GLY A 86 0.04 -16.59 -2.62
CA GLY A 86 0.32 -15.88 -3.87
C GLY A 86 1.68 -16.27 -4.50
N PRO A 87 2.08 -15.56 -5.57
CA PRO A 87 3.33 -15.84 -6.27
C PRO A 87 4.55 -15.68 -5.35
N ARG A 88 5.61 -16.44 -5.64
CA ARG A 88 6.93 -16.21 -5.05
C ARG A 88 7.50 -14.94 -5.67
N LEU A 89 8.13 -14.11 -4.85
CA LEU A 89 8.86 -12.96 -5.35
C LEU A 89 10.14 -13.45 -6.04
N GLN A 90 10.45 -12.85 -7.18
CA GLN A 90 11.62 -13.20 -7.98
C GLN A 90 12.38 -11.93 -8.35
N GLU A 91 13.69 -12.06 -8.48
CA GLU A 91 14.55 -10.99 -8.99
C GLU A 91 14.03 -10.50 -10.35
N GLY A 92 14.02 -9.18 -10.53
CA GLY A 92 13.52 -8.53 -11.74
C GLY A 92 12.01 -8.26 -11.75
N MET A 93 11.25 -8.76 -10.75
CA MET A 93 9.89 -8.29 -10.53
C MET A 93 9.90 -6.83 -10.09
N VAL A 94 8.97 -6.04 -10.63
CA VAL A 94 8.77 -4.65 -10.23
C VAL A 94 7.30 -4.45 -9.87
N LEU A 95 7.06 -3.94 -8.67
CA LEU A 95 5.73 -3.85 -8.05
C LEU A 95 5.47 -2.42 -7.59
N ALA A 96 4.27 -1.89 -7.88
CA ALA A 96 3.71 -0.77 -7.14
C ALA A 96 3.12 -1.32 -5.83
N ILE A 97 3.71 -0.91 -4.70
CA ILE A 97 3.20 -1.21 -3.37
C ILE A 97 2.57 0.07 -2.83
N GLU A 98 1.27 0.03 -2.59
CA GLU A 98 0.44 1.24 -2.44
C GLU A 98 -0.61 1.11 -1.31
N PRO A 99 -0.21 1.04 -0.03
CA PRO A 99 -1.17 1.02 1.06
C PRO A 99 -2.09 2.24 1.08
N MET A 100 -3.39 1.97 0.97
CA MET A 100 -4.50 2.89 1.24
C MET A 100 -5.11 2.53 2.59
N ILE A 101 -4.96 3.41 3.58
CA ILE A 101 -5.34 3.16 4.97
C ILE A 101 -6.40 4.17 5.41
N ASN A 102 -7.44 3.68 6.08
CA ASN A 102 -8.57 4.47 6.56
C ASN A 102 -8.51 4.62 8.09
N ALA A 103 -8.93 5.78 8.59
CA ALA A 103 -9.16 6.01 10.03
C ALA A 103 -10.43 5.33 10.56
N GLY A 104 -11.26 4.81 9.66
CA GLY A 104 -12.54 4.19 9.96
C GLY A 104 -12.59 2.73 9.53
N THR A 105 -13.69 2.36 8.87
CA THR A 105 -13.86 1.03 8.27
C THR A 105 -13.07 0.89 6.97
N TYR A 106 -12.81 -0.35 6.54
CA TYR A 106 -12.11 -0.61 5.27
C TYR A 106 -13.01 -0.39 4.04
N ASN A 107 -14.31 -0.18 4.24
CA ASN A 107 -15.28 -0.10 3.14
C ASN A 107 -15.18 1.25 2.42
N VAL A 108 -15.13 1.20 1.10
CA VAL A 108 -15.14 2.36 0.22
C VAL A 108 -16.30 2.29 -0.77
N ARG A 109 -16.62 3.42 -1.40
CA ARG A 109 -17.57 3.50 -2.51
C ARG A 109 -17.06 4.47 -3.57
N ILE A 110 -17.41 4.20 -4.81
CA ILE A 110 -17.12 5.07 -5.96
C ILE A 110 -18.25 6.10 -6.10
N LEU A 111 -17.91 7.37 -6.30
CA LEU A 111 -18.89 8.43 -6.54
C LEU A 111 -19.46 8.36 -7.97
N GLU A 112 -20.50 9.15 -8.24
CA GLU A 112 -21.21 9.17 -9.53
C GLU A 112 -20.32 9.54 -10.73
N ASN A 113 -19.17 10.17 -10.48
CA ASN A 113 -18.18 10.45 -11.51
C ASN A 113 -17.37 9.22 -11.95
N ASN A 114 -17.61 8.04 -11.37
CA ASN A 114 -16.95 6.77 -11.65
C ASN A 114 -15.43 6.74 -11.37
N TRP A 115 -14.90 7.72 -10.65
CA TRP A 115 -13.47 7.86 -10.39
C TRP A 115 -13.15 8.10 -8.92
N THR A 116 -13.86 9.02 -8.27
CA THR A 116 -13.56 9.38 -6.89
C THR A 116 -14.00 8.27 -5.95
N VAL A 117 -13.04 7.74 -5.19
CA VAL A 117 -13.26 6.76 -4.14
C VAL A 117 -13.33 7.47 -2.81
N VAL A 118 -14.39 7.20 -2.04
CA VAL A 118 -14.56 7.74 -0.68
C VAL A 118 -14.82 6.63 0.31
N THR A 119 -14.43 6.82 1.56
CA THR A 119 -14.81 5.93 2.67
C THR A 119 -16.33 5.97 2.88
N VAL A 120 -16.92 4.82 3.20
CA VAL A 120 -18.38 4.74 3.42
C VAL A 120 -18.81 5.51 4.67
N ASP A 121 -17.95 5.57 5.69
CA ASP A 121 -18.20 6.27 6.96
C ASP A 121 -17.79 7.76 6.96
N GLY A 122 -17.27 8.26 5.83
CA GLY A 122 -16.83 9.65 5.68
C GLY A 122 -15.57 10.01 6.47
N LYS A 123 -14.89 9.06 7.12
CA LYS A 123 -13.63 9.31 7.83
C LYS A 123 -12.45 9.44 6.85
N PRO A 124 -11.38 10.14 7.24
CA PRO A 124 -10.20 10.32 6.38
C PRO A 124 -9.53 9.00 5.96
N SER A 125 -8.89 9.05 4.79
CA SER A 125 -8.02 8.01 4.24
C SER A 125 -6.68 8.64 3.84
N ALA A 126 -5.60 7.87 3.88
CA ALA A 126 -4.29 8.28 3.40
C ALA A 126 -3.67 7.18 2.53
N HIS A 127 -2.91 7.63 1.54
CA HIS A 127 -2.26 6.80 0.53
C HIS A 127 -0.74 7.08 0.52
N TYR A 128 0.07 6.01 0.47
CA TYR A 128 1.51 6.09 0.29
C TYR A 128 1.96 4.98 -0.65
N GLU A 129 2.77 5.30 -1.64
CA GLU A 129 3.16 4.36 -2.69
C GLU A 129 4.58 4.61 -3.19
N HIS A 130 5.26 3.51 -3.49
CA HIS A 130 6.42 3.51 -4.36
C HIS A 130 6.40 2.32 -5.33
N THR A 131 7.08 2.53 -6.46
CA THR A 131 7.54 1.44 -7.32
C THR A 131 8.78 0.79 -6.70
N VAL A 132 8.73 -0.52 -6.52
CA VAL A 132 9.76 -1.34 -5.86
C VAL A 132 10.27 -2.41 -6.81
N ALA A 133 11.58 -2.46 -7.04
CA ALA A 133 12.24 -3.55 -7.74
C ALA A 133 12.71 -4.62 -6.74
N ILE A 134 12.36 -5.88 -7.02
CA ILE A 134 12.89 -7.03 -6.31
C ILE A 134 14.25 -7.38 -6.90
N THR A 135 15.27 -7.40 -6.05
CA THR A 135 16.66 -7.74 -6.42
C THR A 135 17.05 -9.10 -5.82
N ASP A 136 18.30 -9.52 -6.02
CA ASP A 136 18.91 -10.67 -5.33
C ASP A 136 19.29 -10.38 -3.86
N GLY A 137 19.09 -9.14 -3.39
CA GLY A 137 19.38 -8.69 -2.03
C GLY A 137 18.24 -7.84 -1.44
N GLU A 138 18.54 -6.58 -1.12
CA GLU A 138 17.56 -5.62 -0.62
C GLU A 138 16.72 -5.04 -1.77
N PRO A 139 15.40 -4.85 -1.58
CA PRO A 139 14.56 -4.22 -2.60
C PRO A 139 15.02 -2.79 -2.87
N GLU A 140 14.90 -2.36 -4.12
CA GLU A 140 15.23 -0.99 -4.54
C GLU A 140 13.95 -0.17 -4.72
N LEU A 141 13.91 1.01 -4.10
CA LEU A 141 12.86 1.99 -4.34
C LEU A 141 13.21 2.81 -5.58
N LEU A 142 12.38 2.73 -6.63
CA LEU A 142 12.63 3.41 -7.90
C LEU A 142 12.06 4.83 -7.98
N THR A 143 11.25 5.24 -7.00
CA THR A 143 10.56 6.53 -6.99
C THR A 143 10.86 7.37 -5.74
N ILE A 144 12.12 7.35 -5.28
CA ILE A 144 12.61 8.23 -4.20
C ILE A 144 12.80 9.65 -4.78
N LEU A 145 11.79 10.50 -4.65
CA LEU A 145 11.88 11.95 -4.86
C LEU A 145 11.60 12.69 -3.55
#